data_AF-A0ABD4AQR0-F1
#
_entry.id   AF-A0ABD4AQR0-F1
#
_cell.length_a   1.000
_cell.length_b   1.000
_cell.length_c   1.000
_cell.angle_alpha   90.00
_cell.angle_beta   90.00
_cell.angle_gamma   90.00
#
_symmetry.space_group_name_H-M   'P 1'
#
loop_
_entity.id
_entity.type
_entity.pdbx_description
1 polymer ?
#
loop_
_entity_poly.entity_id
_entity_poly.type
_entity_poly.pdbx_seq_one_letter_code
_entity_poly.pdbx_strand_id
1 'polypeptide(L)'
;MDIQQLKLLAGLVRGILQPTHPALGHGQALDLIAALPGLRNWPEVMAFPERVAATELDTNSTRRLAFRLSKRYAVDMSPQELLVALSPPDAIVARSSTQIWPAGPVPGVYITTSQKAIEALLEEYEEATDGALLYAERAGSGWPGAIDLGEYGLWSTGLERVPSGTLLVVGPLDVDQQSWDDTASRLVTACRYVLDSGHRVAVLLDTPSPDTLHEDVRLMVTSREGHLDEESALIGDVSDDGYLQARKSFSGAWPTARSVMSADTTLRLPPALLDPLREALAHRKAGLLLFGSAVIAEHSAVDLVAASLPLTEHVGPAARIMARHRSTPSKDWDVPEAIRQLPFLPSIESAYAQGFRRLIYHPSYTEPELLLEYSEDALLISGTHGADVMSVFMSTMRAGGGTDKEASLLARVVAIAATVPIPVKDRVVITADLYVADREPIGDLSTFEKVEAFLNDNLMTRWEDGVARLLDSGVVLAAQVRNAFPRSRSLEAFLDRYLKQKKPPTAA
;
A
#
# COMPACT_ATOMS: atom_id res chain seq x y z
N MET A 1 18.73 18.70 30.52
CA MET A 1 18.97 18.61 29.06
C MET A 1 18.89 17.15 28.66
N ASP A 2 18.70 16.82 27.38
CA ASP A 2 18.85 15.43 26.92
C ASP A 2 20.07 15.25 25.99
N ILE A 3 20.37 14.00 25.63
CA ILE A 3 21.53 13.66 24.76
C ILE A 3 21.38 14.30 23.38
N GLN A 4 20.15 14.41 22.84
CA GLN A 4 19.90 15.01 21.54
C GLN A 4 20.12 16.53 21.59
N GLN A 5 19.68 17.18 22.66
CA GLN A 5 19.93 18.59 22.92
C GLN A 5 21.44 18.88 23.00
N LEU A 6 22.23 18.00 23.64
CA LEU A 6 23.69 18.12 23.66
C LEU A 6 24.34 17.98 22.28
N LYS A 7 23.86 17.06 21.43
CA LYS A 7 24.36 16.93 20.05
C LYS A 7 24.09 18.20 19.23
N LEU A 8 22.91 18.80 19.39
CA LEU A 8 22.55 20.06 18.72
C LEU A 8 23.46 21.21 19.19
N LEU A 9 23.69 21.31 20.50
CA LEU A 9 24.59 22.32 21.06
C LEU A 9 26.05 22.11 20.61
N ALA A 10 26.50 20.86 20.39
CA ALA A 10 27.81 20.57 19.81
C ALA A 10 27.94 21.14 18.38
N GLY A 11 26.87 21.06 17.59
CA GLY A 11 26.80 21.68 16.27
C GLY A 11 26.96 23.20 16.33
N LEU A 12 26.30 23.86 17.28
CA LEU A 12 26.44 25.31 17.50
C LEU A 12 27.86 25.69 17.94
N VAL A 13 28.47 24.94 18.86
CA VAL A 13 29.87 25.16 19.27
C VAL A 13 30.84 24.98 18.11
N ARG A 14 30.61 23.99 17.23
CA ARG A 14 31.38 23.85 16.00
C ARG A 14 31.25 25.08 15.11
N GLY A 15 30.02 25.59 14.92
CA GLY A 15 29.78 26.81 14.15
C GLY A 15 30.51 28.04 14.69
N ILE A 16 30.57 28.18 16.02
CA ILE A 16 31.34 29.24 16.70
C ILE A 16 32.85 29.12 16.41
N LEU A 17 33.38 27.89 16.37
CA LEU A 17 34.81 27.63 16.19
C LEU A 17 35.24 27.58 14.72
N GLN A 18 34.32 27.36 13.78
CA GLN A 18 34.61 27.17 12.35
C GLN A 18 35.44 28.32 11.72
N PRO A 19 35.23 29.61 12.04
CA PRO A 19 36.01 30.71 11.44
C PRO A 19 37.49 30.69 11.82
N THR A 20 37.83 30.16 13.00
CA THR A 20 39.20 30.14 13.53
C THR A 20 39.84 28.76 13.47
N HIS A 21 39.03 27.69 13.43
CA HIS A 21 39.44 26.29 13.49
C HIS A 21 38.61 25.45 12.50
N PRO A 22 38.80 25.63 11.18
CA PRO A 22 37.98 24.99 10.15
C PRO A 22 38.12 23.46 10.09
N ALA A 23 39.23 22.91 10.60
CA ALA A 23 39.50 21.47 10.66
C ALA A 23 38.83 20.75 11.86
N LEU A 24 37.99 21.44 12.64
CA LEU A 24 37.33 20.86 13.80
C LEU A 24 36.16 19.95 13.37
N GLY A 25 36.38 18.65 13.53
CA GLY A 25 35.39 17.62 13.19
C GLY A 25 34.28 17.46 14.24
N HIS A 26 33.18 16.80 13.85
CA HIS A 26 32.01 16.62 14.71
C HIS A 26 32.33 15.85 16.01
N GLY A 27 33.14 14.79 15.95
CA GLY A 27 33.55 14.04 17.14
C GLY A 27 34.30 14.91 18.17
N GLN A 28 35.12 15.86 17.70
CA GLN A 28 35.80 16.80 18.57
C GLN A 28 34.82 17.81 19.18
N ALA A 29 33.81 18.27 18.43
CA ALA A 29 32.75 19.13 18.94
C ALA A 29 31.91 18.43 20.03
N LEU A 30 31.61 17.15 19.86
CA LEU A 30 30.92 16.33 20.86
C LEU A 30 31.75 16.18 22.15
N ASP A 31 33.07 16.01 22.03
CA ASP A 31 33.96 16.00 23.19
C ASP A 31 34.02 17.35 23.91
N LEU A 32 33.85 18.45 23.17
CA LEU A 32 33.78 19.79 23.76
C LEU A 32 32.47 20.01 24.50
N ILE A 33 31.35 19.63 23.91
CA ILE A 33 30.03 19.86 24.51
C ILE A 33 29.82 19.06 25.81
N ALA A 34 30.52 17.95 25.97
CA ALA A 34 30.55 17.18 27.23
C ALA A 34 30.93 18.06 28.45
N ALA A 35 31.56 19.23 28.25
CA ALA A 35 31.84 20.20 29.30
C ALA A 35 30.57 20.72 30.00
N LEU A 36 29.46 20.84 29.27
CA LEU A 36 28.20 21.38 29.81
C LEU A 36 27.71 20.56 31.01
N PRO A 37 27.56 19.21 30.94
CA PRO A 37 27.25 18.37 32.12
C PRO A 37 28.45 18.10 33.04
N GLY A 38 29.62 18.71 32.78
CA GLY A 38 30.84 18.50 33.57
C GLY A 38 31.48 17.13 33.32
N LEU A 39 31.41 16.64 32.08
CA LEU A 39 31.99 15.38 31.61
C LEU A 39 33.20 15.63 30.71
N ARG A 40 34.09 14.65 30.59
CA ARG A 40 35.39 14.84 29.92
C ARG A 40 35.32 14.71 28.41
N ASN A 41 34.48 13.82 27.90
CA ASN A 41 34.35 13.47 26.48
C ASN A 41 32.97 12.86 26.18
N TRP A 42 32.69 12.61 24.91
CA TRP A 42 31.42 12.07 24.44
C TRP A 42 31.11 10.64 24.97
N PRO A 43 32.07 9.70 25.08
CA PRO A 43 31.82 8.41 25.72
C PRO A 43 31.29 8.51 27.16
N GLU A 44 31.74 9.49 27.95
CA GLU A 44 31.19 9.72 29.29
C GLU A 44 29.75 10.26 29.26
N VAL A 45 29.37 11.05 28.24
CA VAL A 45 27.98 11.52 28.05
C VAL A 45 27.04 10.32 27.86
N MET A 46 27.48 9.33 27.08
CA MET A 46 26.71 8.09 26.84
C MET A 46 26.70 7.17 28.08
N ALA A 47 27.77 7.15 28.88
CA ALA A 47 27.86 6.34 30.10
C ALA A 47 27.07 6.92 31.29
N PHE A 48 26.78 8.22 31.29
CA PHE A 48 26.10 8.91 32.40
C PHE A 48 24.89 9.76 31.94
N PRO A 49 23.85 9.15 31.33
CA PRO A 49 22.67 9.87 30.84
C PRO A 49 21.92 10.63 31.95
N GLU A 50 21.92 10.10 33.17
CA GLU A 50 21.34 10.74 34.36
C GLU A 50 21.96 12.12 34.65
N ARG A 51 23.28 12.27 34.43
CA ARG A 51 23.98 13.54 34.63
C ARG A 51 23.65 14.56 33.54
N VAL A 52 23.40 14.08 32.33
CA VAL A 52 22.92 14.90 31.21
C VAL A 52 21.52 15.42 31.51
N ALA A 53 20.63 14.54 31.94
CA ALA A 53 19.26 14.86 32.35
C ALA A 53 19.23 15.97 33.41
N ALA A 54 20.06 15.83 34.46
CA ALA A 54 20.15 16.78 35.58
C ALA A 54 20.84 18.12 35.24
N THR A 55 21.41 18.29 34.05
CA THR A 55 22.12 19.54 33.69
C THR A 55 21.18 20.48 32.93
N GLU A 56 21.13 21.74 33.36
CA GLU A 56 20.46 22.83 32.64
C GLU A 56 21.46 23.68 31.83
N LEU A 57 20.98 24.27 30.73
CA LEU A 57 21.76 25.23 29.95
C LEU A 57 21.67 26.60 30.64
N ASP A 58 22.65 26.91 31.48
CA ASP A 58 22.71 28.08 32.35
C ASP A 58 24.13 28.68 32.35
N THR A 59 24.34 29.73 33.12
CA THR A 59 25.64 30.40 33.20
C THR A 59 26.73 29.53 33.84
N ASN A 60 26.37 28.49 34.61
CA ASN A 60 27.32 27.59 35.26
C ASN A 60 27.80 26.48 34.31
N SER A 61 26.90 25.90 33.51
CA SER A 61 27.27 24.91 32.49
C SER A 61 28.07 25.55 31.36
N THR A 62 27.67 26.72 30.89
CA THR A 62 28.42 27.50 29.89
C THR A 62 29.78 27.99 30.40
N ARG A 63 29.94 28.27 31.70
CA ARG A 63 31.28 28.56 32.27
C ARG A 63 32.28 27.42 32.08
N ARG A 64 31.84 26.17 32.23
CA ARG A 64 32.70 24.98 32.03
C ARG A 64 33.11 24.85 30.56
N LEU A 65 32.18 25.12 29.65
CA LEU A 65 32.44 25.10 28.22
C LEU A 65 33.37 26.25 27.80
N ALA A 66 33.10 27.49 28.23
CA ALA A 66 33.95 28.65 27.98
C ALA A 66 35.40 28.41 28.43
N PHE A 67 35.60 27.85 29.62
CA PHE A 67 36.94 27.46 30.10
C PHE A 67 37.61 26.40 29.22
N ARG A 68 36.83 25.45 28.68
CA ARG A 68 37.36 24.40 27.79
C ARG A 68 37.74 24.98 26.42
N LEU A 69 36.95 25.91 25.89
CA LEU A 69 37.19 26.58 24.63
C LEU A 69 38.43 27.49 24.71
N SER A 70 38.57 28.30 25.77
CA SER A 70 39.76 29.13 25.96
C SER A 70 41.02 28.28 26.12
N LYS A 71 40.95 27.19 26.90
CA LYS A 71 42.10 26.31 27.13
C LYS A 71 42.55 25.50 25.92
N ARG A 72 41.61 25.02 25.07
CA ARG A 72 41.94 24.13 23.94
C ARG A 72 42.07 24.85 22.60
N TYR A 73 41.39 25.97 22.42
CA TYR A 73 41.26 26.66 21.13
C TYR A 73 41.53 28.16 21.22
N ALA A 74 41.98 28.67 22.38
CA ALA A 74 42.26 30.10 22.60
C ALA A 74 41.07 31.02 22.24
N VAL A 75 39.85 30.51 22.43
CA VAL A 75 38.62 31.29 22.21
C VAL A 75 38.14 31.86 23.54
N ASP A 76 38.32 33.17 23.69
CA ASP A 76 37.88 33.92 24.86
C ASP A 76 36.46 34.45 24.66
N MET A 77 35.48 33.66 25.12
CA MET A 77 34.08 34.06 25.22
C MET A 77 33.65 34.03 26.68
N SER A 78 32.92 35.05 27.12
CA SER A 78 32.32 35.02 28.45
C SER A 78 31.23 33.94 28.55
N PRO A 79 30.97 33.37 29.74
CA PRO A 79 29.89 32.40 29.93
C PRO A 79 28.52 32.95 29.50
N GLN A 80 28.28 34.25 29.65
CA GLN A 80 27.04 34.92 29.27
C GLN A 80 26.90 35.04 27.74
N GLU A 81 27.96 35.45 27.03
CA GLU A 81 27.95 35.48 25.56
C GLU A 81 27.75 34.09 24.98
N LEU A 82 28.38 33.08 25.59
CA LEU A 82 28.23 31.70 25.19
C LEU A 82 26.81 31.16 25.49
N LEU A 83 26.20 31.57 26.60
CA LEU A 83 24.81 31.22 26.90
C LEU A 83 23.84 31.84 25.90
N VAL A 84 24.04 33.10 25.50
CA VAL A 84 23.24 33.75 24.46
C VAL A 84 23.42 33.07 23.10
N ALA A 85 24.66 32.73 22.75
CA ALA A 85 24.97 32.03 21.50
C ALA A 85 24.37 30.60 21.44
N LEU A 86 24.18 29.97 22.60
CA LEU A 86 23.63 28.61 22.73
C LEU A 86 22.11 28.59 23.02
N SER A 87 21.50 29.75 23.30
CA SER A 87 20.07 29.91 23.63
C SER A 87 19.47 31.10 22.86
N PRO A 88 19.08 30.95 21.58
CA PRO A 88 18.48 32.04 20.84
C PRO A 88 17.04 32.33 21.34
N PRO A 89 16.65 33.61 21.55
CA PRO A 89 15.28 33.98 21.92
C PRO A 89 14.33 33.92 20.72
N ASP A 90 13.09 33.52 20.97
CA ASP A 90 11.99 33.46 20.00
C ASP A 90 11.81 34.77 19.21
N ALA A 91 12.21 34.79 17.93
CA ALA A 91 11.62 35.64 16.89
C ALA A 91 12.20 35.29 15.50
N ILE A 92 11.36 34.67 14.68
CA ILE A 92 11.09 35.01 13.28
C ILE A 92 12.14 35.93 12.64
N VAL A 93 13.20 35.34 12.09
CA VAL A 93 14.01 35.92 11.01
C VAL A 93 13.99 34.89 9.91
N ALA A 94 13.62 35.31 8.70
CA ALA A 94 13.72 34.53 7.48
C ALA A 94 15.06 33.77 7.48
N ARG A 95 14.99 32.45 7.73
CA ARG A 95 16.16 31.59 7.74
C ARG A 95 16.76 31.67 6.33
N SER A 96 17.87 32.39 6.19
CA SER A 96 18.94 31.88 5.33
C SER A 96 19.43 30.60 6.00
N SER A 97 18.66 29.53 5.85
CA SER A 97 18.94 28.20 6.40
C SER A 97 20.34 27.81 5.95
N THR A 98 21.20 27.39 6.87
CA THR A 98 22.44 26.70 6.52
C THR A 98 22.07 25.55 5.57
N GLN A 99 22.37 25.72 4.29
CA GLN A 99 21.98 24.76 3.27
C GLN A 99 22.97 23.62 3.30
N ILE A 100 22.48 22.41 3.56
CA ILE A 100 23.29 21.21 3.39
C ILE A 100 23.28 20.87 1.89
N TRP A 101 24.46 20.69 1.33
CA TRP A 101 24.68 20.44 -0.09
C TRP A 101 24.19 21.56 -1.03
N PRO A 102 24.74 22.80 -0.94
CA PRO A 102 24.30 23.94 -1.75
C PRO A 102 24.66 23.80 -3.24
N ALA A 103 25.77 23.11 -3.55
CA ALA A 103 26.17 22.79 -4.91
C ALA A 103 25.52 21.49 -5.44
N GLY A 104 24.69 20.84 -4.64
CA GLY A 104 24.02 19.59 -5.00
C GLY A 104 22.88 19.78 -6.01
N PRO A 105 22.26 18.67 -6.45
CA PRO A 105 21.10 18.66 -7.33
C PRO A 105 19.95 19.54 -6.81
N VAL A 106 18.98 19.90 -7.64
CA VAL A 106 17.85 20.72 -7.16
C VAL A 106 17.07 20.01 -6.04
N PRO A 107 16.52 20.72 -5.04
CA PRO A 107 15.56 20.15 -4.11
C PRO A 107 14.39 19.49 -4.85
N GLY A 108 13.95 18.34 -4.36
CA GLY A 108 13.04 17.49 -5.12
C GLY A 108 12.82 16.12 -4.52
N VAL A 109 11.71 15.50 -4.92
CA VAL A 109 11.48 14.06 -4.78
C VAL A 109 12.07 13.36 -6.00
N TYR A 110 12.94 12.40 -5.72
CA TYR A 110 13.61 11.54 -6.67
C TYR A 110 13.25 10.09 -6.36
N ILE A 111 12.92 9.31 -7.37
CA ILE A 111 12.44 7.94 -7.18
C ILE A 111 13.39 6.91 -7.77
N THR A 112 13.35 5.69 -7.25
CA THR A 112 14.05 4.54 -7.81
C THR A 112 13.41 3.23 -7.36
N THR A 113 13.66 2.15 -8.08
CA THR A 113 13.34 0.78 -7.67
C THR A 113 14.57 -0.01 -7.25
N SER A 114 15.75 0.64 -7.17
CA SER A 114 17.05 -0.02 -6.98
C SER A 114 17.65 0.36 -5.63
N GLN A 115 17.76 -0.62 -4.74
CA GLN A 115 18.50 -0.47 -3.47
C GLN A 115 19.97 -0.08 -3.72
N LYS A 116 20.56 -0.59 -4.81
CA LYS A 116 21.94 -0.23 -5.20
C LYS A 116 22.07 1.25 -5.55
N ALA A 117 21.06 1.84 -6.20
CA ALA A 117 21.07 3.28 -6.51
C ALA A 117 21.00 4.14 -5.23
N ILE A 118 20.26 3.68 -4.21
CA ILE A 118 20.24 4.33 -2.89
C ILE A 118 21.62 4.23 -2.21
N GLU A 119 22.25 3.07 -2.21
CA GLU A 119 23.60 2.88 -1.64
C GLU A 119 24.63 3.80 -2.32
N ALA A 120 24.62 3.87 -3.65
CA ALA A 120 25.50 4.77 -4.41
C ALA A 120 25.21 6.25 -4.14
N LEU A 121 23.94 6.63 -3.95
CA LEU A 121 23.55 7.99 -3.59
C LEU A 121 24.09 8.40 -2.21
N LEU A 122 24.09 7.47 -1.26
CA LEU A 122 24.61 7.72 0.09
C LEU A 122 26.12 7.95 0.06
N GLU A 123 26.86 7.20 -0.76
CA GLU A 123 28.30 7.41 -1.02
C GLU A 123 28.57 8.80 -1.61
N GLU A 124 27.87 9.16 -2.69
CA GLU A 124 28.01 10.46 -3.36
C GLU A 124 27.67 11.63 -2.43
N TYR A 125 26.62 11.48 -1.61
CA TYR A 125 26.24 12.50 -0.64
C TYR A 125 27.30 12.69 0.45
N GLU A 126 27.87 11.60 0.96
CA GLU A 126 28.93 11.66 1.98
C GLU A 126 30.18 12.37 1.44
N GLU A 127 30.60 12.04 0.21
CA GLU A 127 31.72 12.70 -0.45
C GLU A 127 31.44 14.19 -0.71
N ALA A 128 30.26 14.53 -1.25
CA ALA A 128 29.93 15.89 -1.63
C ALA A 128 29.66 16.83 -0.45
N THR A 129 29.40 16.29 0.74
CA THR A 129 29.03 17.08 1.94
C THR A 129 30.04 16.99 3.08
N ASP A 130 31.16 16.28 2.89
CA ASP A 130 32.17 16.02 3.92
C ASP A 130 31.54 15.36 5.17
N GLY A 131 30.68 14.35 4.92
CA GLY A 131 29.98 13.58 5.95
C GLY A 131 28.87 14.33 6.68
N ALA A 132 28.07 15.13 5.97
CA ALA A 132 26.86 15.72 6.58
C ALA A 132 25.86 14.63 6.98
N LEU A 133 25.05 14.94 8.01
CA LEU A 133 23.98 14.04 8.44
C LEU A 133 22.92 13.92 7.33
N LEU A 134 22.36 12.72 7.20
CA LEU A 134 21.17 12.44 6.40
C LEU A 134 20.16 11.69 7.26
N TYR A 135 18.90 11.66 6.82
CA TYR A 135 17.83 10.97 7.53
C TYR A 135 17.28 9.87 6.64
N ALA A 136 17.11 8.67 7.18
CA ALA A 136 16.70 7.54 6.38
C ALA A 136 15.71 6.64 7.11
N GLU A 137 14.76 6.10 6.35
CA GLU A 137 14.03 4.88 6.70
C GLU A 137 14.81 3.67 6.18
N ARG A 138 14.53 2.48 6.73
CA ARG A 138 14.96 1.12 6.31
C ARG A 138 15.99 1.04 5.17
N ALA A 139 15.65 1.45 3.93
CA ALA A 139 16.53 1.45 2.76
C ALA A 139 17.89 2.15 2.96
N GLY A 140 17.96 3.19 3.80
CA GLY A 140 19.20 3.92 4.09
C GLY A 140 19.62 3.89 5.57
N SER A 141 18.84 3.27 6.46
CA SER A 141 19.09 3.35 7.91
C SER A 141 20.36 2.62 8.37
N GLY A 142 20.89 1.72 7.55
CA GLY A 142 22.16 1.03 7.79
C GLY A 142 23.41 1.88 7.52
N TRP A 143 23.28 3.07 6.93
CA TRP A 143 24.42 3.92 6.59
C TRP A 143 25.03 4.58 7.83
N PRO A 144 26.37 4.60 8.02
CA PRO A 144 27.00 5.16 9.22
C PRO A 144 26.63 6.62 9.53
N GLY A 145 26.38 7.44 8.50
CA GLY A 145 25.96 8.84 8.62
C GLY A 145 24.44 9.06 8.70
N ALA A 146 23.63 8.00 8.65
CA ALA A 146 22.18 8.10 8.68
C ALA A 146 21.62 8.24 10.10
N ILE A 147 20.62 9.11 10.22
CA ILE A 147 19.70 9.14 11.36
C ILE A 147 18.47 8.34 10.95
N ASP A 148 18.22 7.24 11.65
CA ASP A 148 17.02 6.44 11.47
C ASP A 148 15.78 7.25 11.86
N LEU A 149 14.84 7.37 10.93
CA LEU A 149 13.55 8.03 11.14
C LEU A 149 12.59 7.19 12.00
N GLY A 150 12.89 5.91 12.23
CA GLY A 150 12.15 5.02 13.10
C GLY A 150 10.71 4.78 12.63
N GLU A 151 9.84 4.40 13.56
CA GLU A 151 8.46 3.98 13.26
C GLU A 151 7.58 5.12 12.70
N TYR A 152 7.90 6.39 13.03
CA TYR A 152 7.14 7.55 12.57
C TYR A 152 7.60 8.06 11.20
N GLY A 153 8.76 7.62 10.69
CA GLY A 153 9.21 7.95 9.35
C GLY A 153 9.21 9.46 9.06
N LEU A 154 8.65 9.83 7.91
CA LEU A 154 8.42 11.23 7.52
C LEU A 154 7.49 12.03 8.46
N TRP A 155 6.66 11.39 9.30
CA TRP A 155 5.83 12.08 10.29
C TRP A 155 6.58 12.40 11.58
N SER A 156 7.88 12.14 11.65
CA SER A 156 8.71 12.53 12.77
C SER A 156 8.76 14.06 12.91
N THR A 157 8.26 14.59 14.03
CA THR A 157 8.34 16.03 14.39
C THR A 157 9.77 16.56 14.45
N GLY A 158 10.77 15.68 14.52
CA GLY A 158 12.18 16.06 14.44
C GLY A 158 12.60 16.62 13.08
N LEU A 159 11.89 16.27 12.00
CA LEU A 159 12.20 16.71 10.64
C LEU A 159 11.99 18.21 10.42
N GLU A 160 11.07 18.85 11.15
CA GLU A 160 10.86 20.31 11.10
C GLU A 160 12.10 21.13 11.52
N ARG A 161 13.02 20.49 12.25
CA ARG A 161 14.25 21.12 12.76
C ARG A 161 15.46 20.84 11.87
N VAL A 162 15.29 20.05 10.82
CA VAL A 162 16.39 19.62 9.94
C VAL A 162 16.80 20.78 9.02
N PRO A 163 18.11 21.01 8.83
CA PRO A 163 18.58 22.05 7.92
C PRO A 163 18.09 21.82 6.48
N SER A 164 17.71 22.89 5.80
CA SER A 164 17.30 22.84 4.40
C SER A 164 18.37 22.22 3.50
N GLY A 165 17.94 21.53 2.44
CA GLY A 165 18.84 20.83 1.51
C GLY A 165 19.35 19.46 2.00
N THR A 166 19.06 19.07 3.25
CA THR A 166 19.41 17.72 3.76
C THR A 166 18.79 16.62 2.90
N LEU A 167 19.53 15.54 2.70
CA LEU A 167 19.05 14.32 2.05
C LEU A 167 18.17 13.50 3.00
N LEU A 168 16.96 13.16 2.55
CA LEU A 168 16.04 12.23 3.18
C LEU A 168 15.93 10.98 2.29
N VAL A 169 16.02 9.78 2.88
CA VAL A 169 15.83 8.50 2.17
C VAL A 169 14.60 7.79 2.74
N VAL A 170 13.65 7.46 1.87
CA VAL A 170 12.34 6.90 2.25
C VAL A 170 12.16 5.55 1.57
N GLY A 171 11.59 4.58 2.29
CA GLY A 171 11.28 3.26 1.75
C GLY A 171 12.18 2.12 2.24
N PRO A 172 12.06 0.92 1.67
CA PRO A 172 11.21 0.60 0.51
C PRO A 172 9.72 0.78 0.80
N LEU A 173 9.02 1.41 -0.14
CA LEU A 173 7.56 1.56 -0.13
C LEU A 173 6.95 0.59 -1.12
N ASP A 174 6.10 -0.30 -0.62
CA ASP A 174 5.39 -1.30 -1.43
C ASP A 174 4.27 -0.61 -2.22
N VAL A 175 4.27 -0.79 -3.54
CA VAL A 175 3.27 -0.24 -4.47
C VAL A 175 2.36 -1.36 -4.95
N ASP A 176 1.32 -1.61 -4.16
CA ASP A 176 0.28 -2.61 -4.40
C ASP A 176 -1.09 -2.10 -3.93
N GLN A 177 -2.16 -2.86 -4.17
CA GLN A 177 -3.51 -2.43 -3.84
C GLN A 177 -3.73 -2.21 -2.33
N GLN A 178 -3.10 -3.02 -1.48
CA GLN A 178 -3.21 -2.91 -0.02
C GLN A 178 -2.53 -1.65 0.51
N SER A 179 -1.38 -1.29 -0.07
CA SER A 179 -0.49 -0.24 0.43
C SER A 179 -0.63 1.07 -0.35
N TRP A 180 -1.47 1.11 -1.39
CA TRP A 180 -1.62 2.25 -2.30
C TRP A 180 -1.87 3.58 -1.56
N ASP A 181 -2.81 3.62 -0.62
CA ASP A 181 -3.15 4.85 0.11
C ASP A 181 -2.06 5.29 1.11
N ASP A 182 -1.40 4.34 1.80
CA ASP A 182 -0.28 4.64 2.71
C ASP A 182 0.91 5.18 1.93
N THR A 183 1.27 4.51 0.83
CA THR A 183 2.36 4.93 -0.07
C THR A 183 2.07 6.30 -0.67
N ALA A 184 0.84 6.56 -1.12
CA ALA A 184 0.42 7.88 -1.59
C ALA A 184 0.55 8.95 -0.49
N SER A 185 0.14 8.65 0.74
CA SER A 185 0.26 9.56 1.89
C SER A 185 1.71 9.89 2.22
N ARG A 186 2.61 8.90 2.14
CA ARG A 186 4.07 9.10 2.32
C ARG A 186 4.66 9.97 1.23
N LEU A 187 4.29 9.74 -0.03
CA LEU A 187 4.77 10.52 -1.18
C LEU A 187 4.32 11.98 -1.10
N VAL A 188 3.06 12.24 -0.75
CA VAL A 188 2.56 13.59 -0.52
C VAL A 188 3.32 14.28 0.61
N THR A 189 3.59 13.56 1.70
CA THR A 189 4.37 14.09 2.83
C THR A 189 5.81 14.41 2.40
N ALA A 190 6.45 13.56 1.60
CA ALA A 190 7.76 13.82 1.01
C ALA A 190 7.75 15.10 0.15
N CYS A 191 6.73 15.29 -0.68
CA CYS A 191 6.57 16.50 -1.50
C CYS A 191 6.47 17.77 -0.63
N ARG A 192 5.73 17.72 0.48
CA ARG A 192 5.61 18.85 1.41
C ARG A 192 6.94 19.24 2.04
N TYR A 193 7.76 18.28 2.46
CA TYR A 193 9.12 18.58 2.96
C TYR A 193 10.02 19.25 1.93
N VAL A 194 9.86 18.91 0.65
CA VAL A 194 10.57 19.59 -0.44
C VAL A 194 10.09 21.04 -0.57
N LEU A 195 8.78 21.27 -0.57
CA LEU A 195 8.20 22.60 -0.76
C LEU A 195 8.46 23.54 0.42
N ASP A 196 8.34 23.04 1.64
CA ASP A 196 8.45 23.85 2.87
C ASP A 196 9.91 24.13 3.25
N SER A 197 10.78 23.14 3.05
CA SER A 197 12.14 23.14 3.62
C SER A 197 13.25 22.95 2.59
N GLY A 198 12.92 22.71 1.31
CA GLY A 198 13.92 22.54 0.25
C GLY A 198 14.79 21.29 0.42
N HIS A 199 14.23 20.22 0.97
CA HIS A 199 14.94 18.93 1.11
C HIS A 199 15.11 18.21 -0.24
N ARG A 200 16.02 17.24 -0.26
CA ARG A 200 16.14 16.26 -1.34
C ARG A 200 15.66 14.93 -0.80
N VAL A 201 14.63 14.37 -1.39
CA VAL A 201 14.02 13.13 -0.92
C VAL A 201 14.22 12.04 -1.96
N ALA A 202 14.98 11.01 -1.62
CA ALA A 202 15.11 9.80 -2.42
C ALA A 202 14.14 8.74 -1.92
N VAL A 203 13.28 8.23 -2.79
CA VAL A 203 12.24 7.26 -2.44
C VAL A 203 12.52 5.95 -3.17
N LEU A 204 12.71 4.87 -2.42
CA LEU A 204 12.76 3.51 -2.94
C LEU A 204 11.35 2.92 -3.01
N LEU A 205 10.92 2.52 -4.20
CA LEU A 205 9.58 1.96 -4.46
C LEU A 205 9.73 0.51 -4.97
N ASP A 206 8.94 -0.41 -4.42
CA ASP A 206 8.79 -1.77 -4.94
C ASP A 206 7.45 -1.86 -5.69
N THR A 207 7.49 -2.17 -6.99
CA THR A 207 6.31 -2.16 -7.85
C THR A 207 6.35 -3.32 -8.86
N PRO A 208 5.20 -3.93 -9.20
CA PRO A 208 5.13 -4.88 -10.31
C PRO A 208 5.28 -4.20 -11.68
N SER A 209 5.22 -2.87 -11.76
CA SER A 209 5.21 -2.10 -13.02
C SER A 209 6.25 -0.97 -13.03
N PRO A 210 7.57 -1.29 -13.06
CA PRO A 210 8.63 -0.27 -13.04
C PRO A 210 8.58 0.68 -14.25
N ASP A 211 8.08 0.22 -15.39
CA ASP A 211 8.00 1.00 -16.64
C ASP A 211 7.01 2.18 -16.57
N THR A 212 6.04 2.13 -15.64
CA THR A 212 5.01 3.18 -15.45
C THR A 212 5.13 3.89 -14.10
N LEU A 213 6.25 3.70 -13.40
CA LEU A 213 6.43 4.15 -12.03
C LEU A 213 6.19 5.66 -11.86
N HIS A 214 6.67 6.48 -12.80
CA HIS A 214 6.51 7.94 -12.71
C HIS A 214 5.06 8.38 -12.84
N GLU A 215 4.31 7.75 -13.74
CA GLU A 215 2.88 8.00 -13.92
C GLU A 215 2.09 7.54 -12.68
N ASP A 216 2.45 6.40 -12.09
CA ASP A 216 1.85 5.88 -10.85
C ASP A 216 2.11 6.81 -9.66
N VAL A 217 3.36 7.26 -9.46
CA VAL A 217 3.72 8.20 -8.38
C VAL A 217 3.00 9.53 -8.55
N ARG A 218 2.92 10.05 -9.78
CA ARG A 218 2.16 11.27 -10.05
C ARG A 218 0.68 11.07 -9.74
N LEU A 219 0.09 9.94 -10.15
CA LEU A 219 -1.31 9.64 -9.88
C LEU A 219 -1.56 9.65 -8.37
N MET A 220 -0.74 8.93 -7.58
CA MET A 220 -0.84 8.90 -6.12
C MET A 220 -0.79 10.28 -5.45
N VAL A 221 0.07 11.17 -5.96
CA VAL A 221 0.23 12.53 -5.40
C VAL A 221 -0.91 13.46 -5.80
N THR A 222 -1.46 13.31 -7.01
CA THR A 222 -2.45 14.23 -7.58
C THR A 222 -3.91 13.81 -7.39
N SER A 223 -4.18 12.53 -7.12
CA SER A 223 -5.56 12.01 -7.01
C SER A 223 -6.23 12.28 -5.67
N ARG A 224 -5.53 12.88 -4.69
CA ARG A 224 -6.08 13.13 -3.35
C ARG A 224 -6.88 14.44 -3.29
N GLU A 225 -7.92 14.44 -2.46
CA GLU A 225 -8.65 15.67 -2.15
C GLU A 225 -7.73 16.73 -1.51
N GLY A 226 -7.85 17.97 -1.97
CA GLY A 226 -7.08 19.09 -1.43
C GLY A 226 -5.62 19.18 -1.92
N HIS A 227 -5.27 18.48 -3.01
CA HIS A 227 -4.00 18.68 -3.73
C HIS A 227 -3.81 20.17 -4.11
N LEU A 228 -2.64 20.73 -3.81
CA LEU A 228 -2.33 22.13 -4.08
C LEU A 228 -1.26 22.26 -5.16
N ASP A 229 -0.04 21.87 -4.82
CA ASP A 229 1.17 22.05 -5.64
C ASP A 229 2.20 20.93 -5.43
N GLU A 230 1.85 19.85 -4.71
CA GLU A 230 2.77 18.74 -4.40
C GLU A 230 3.36 18.08 -5.65
N GLU A 231 2.67 18.11 -6.79
CA GLU A 231 3.19 17.62 -8.08
C GLU A 231 4.46 18.35 -8.50
N SER A 232 4.61 19.64 -8.17
CA SER A 232 5.77 20.44 -8.55
C SER A 232 7.06 20.03 -7.83
N ALA A 233 6.94 19.29 -6.72
CA ALA A 233 8.07 18.74 -5.97
C ALA A 233 8.62 17.44 -6.57
N LEU A 234 7.91 16.82 -7.53
CA LEU A 234 8.35 15.60 -8.20
C LEU A 234 9.36 15.94 -9.30
N ILE A 235 10.63 15.57 -9.11
CA ILE A 235 11.73 16.06 -9.96
C ILE A 235 12.32 14.99 -10.88
N GLY A 236 12.62 13.79 -10.39
CA GLY A 236 13.26 12.80 -11.26
C GLY A 236 13.69 11.50 -10.61
N ASP A 237 14.85 11.01 -11.03
CA ASP A 237 15.32 9.65 -10.76
C ASP A 237 16.60 9.64 -9.92
N VAL A 238 16.77 8.59 -9.11
CA VAL A 238 18.09 8.23 -8.56
C VAL A 238 18.74 7.26 -9.54
N SER A 239 19.83 7.68 -10.17
CA SER A 239 20.57 6.84 -11.12
C SER A 239 21.33 5.70 -10.43
N ASP A 240 21.68 4.65 -11.19
CA ASP A 240 22.45 3.52 -10.66
C ASP A 240 23.83 3.90 -10.09
N ASP A 241 24.36 5.04 -10.51
CA ASP A 241 25.64 5.61 -10.02
C ASP A 241 25.43 6.58 -8.85
N GLY A 242 24.22 6.71 -8.31
CA GLY A 242 23.93 7.52 -7.12
C GLY A 242 23.56 8.98 -7.38
N TYR A 243 23.61 9.46 -8.62
CA TYR A 243 23.22 10.84 -8.94
C TYR A 243 21.70 11.05 -8.91
N LEU A 244 21.27 12.17 -8.32
CA LEU A 244 19.89 12.66 -8.43
C LEU A 244 19.73 13.40 -9.77
N GLN A 245 19.02 12.80 -10.71
CA GLN A 245 18.87 13.31 -12.08
C GLN A 245 17.48 13.91 -12.27
N ALA A 246 17.43 15.21 -12.53
CA ALA A 246 16.18 15.89 -12.85
C ALA A 246 15.68 15.50 -14.24
N ARG A 247 14.39 15.19 -14.35
CA ARG A 247 13.72 14.94 -15.62
C ARG A 247 13.15 16.25 -16.16
N LYS A 248 13.03 16.34 -17.48
CA LYS A 248 12.34 17.49 -18.13
C LYS A 248 10.85 17.53 -17.79
N SER A 249 10.24 16.35 -17.73
CA SER A 249 8.89 16.11 -17.24
C SER A 249 8.94 14.90 -16.34
N PHE A 250 8.35 14.98 -15.15
CA PHE A 250 8.36 13.88 -14.20
C PHE A 250 7.69 12.63 -14.79
N SER A 251 6.42 12.75 -15.18
CA SER A 251 5.66 11.71 -15.89
C SER A 251 5.51 12.01 -17.38
N GLY A 252 5.35 10.96 -18.19
CA GLY A 252 4.93 10.99 -19.57
C GLY A 252 3.43 10.71 -19.76
N ALA A 253 3.08 10.24 -20.95
CA ALA A 253 1.74 9.72 -21.24
C ALA A 253 1.70 8.22 -20.92
N TRP A 254 0.56 7.76 -20.40
CA TRP A 254 0.35 6.33 -20.14
C TRP A 254 0.57 5.49 -21.42
N PRO A 255 1.21 4.33 -21.30
CA PRO A 255 1.24 3.35 -22.39
C PRO A 255 -0.18 2.99 -22.83
N THR A 256 -0.40 2.83 -24.13
CA THR A 256 -1.70 2.40 -24.64
C THR A 256 -2.01 0.99 -24.14
N ALA A 257 -3.09 0.84 -23.37
CA ALA A 257 -3.58 -0.46 -22.92
C ALA A 257 -3.83 -1.39 -24.11
N ARG A 258 -3.10 -2.52 -24.15
CA ARG A 258 -3.27 -3.53 -25.19
C ARG A 258 -4.27 -4.57 -24.72
N SER A 259 -5.20 -4.92 -25.60
CA SER A 259 -6.06 -6.07 -25.36
C SER A 259 -5.25 -7.35 -25.53
N VAL A 260 -5.12 -8.12 -24.46
CA VAL A 260 -4.70 -9.51 -24.54
C VAL A 260 -5.94 -10.32 -24.92
N MET A 261 -5.97 -10.85 -26.14
CA MET A 261 -7.06 -11.75 -26.54
C MET A 261 -7.11 -12.92 -25.58
N SER A 262 -8.30 -13.26 -25.09
CA SER A 262 -8.46 -14.44 -24.26
C SER A 262 -8.09 -15.66 -25.10
N ALA A 263 -6.98 -16.33 -24.76
CA ALA A 263 -6.63 -17.60 -25.36
C ALA A 263 -7.80 -18.57 -25.21
N ASP A 264 -7.95 -19.51 -26.16
CA ASP A 264 -8.96 -20.57 -26.09
C ASP A 264 -8.82 -21.30 -24.74
N THR A 265 -9.68 -20.93 -23.80
CA THR A 265 -9.58 -21.41 -22.42
C THR A 265 -10.18 -22.80 -22.37
N THR A 266 -9.40 -23.77 -21.89
CA THR A 266 -9.91 -25.12 -21.60
C THR A 266 -10.87 -25.11 -20.41
N LEU A 267 -10.83 -24.05 -19.59
CA LEU A 267 -11.73 -23.83 -18.48
C LEU A 267 -13.08 -23.37 -19.00
N ARG A 268 -14.15 -24.03 -18.55
CA ARG A 268 -15.52 -23.74 -18.95
C ARG A 268 -16.37 -23.43 -17.73
N LEU A 269 -17.20 -22.41 -17.85
CA LEU A 269 -18.27 -22.18 -16.89
C LEU A 269 -19.21 -23.39 -16.88
N PRO A 270 -19.74 -23.78 -15.70
CA PRO A 270 -20.82 -24.76 -15.62
C PRO A 270 -21.97 -24.39 -16.56
N PRO A 271 -22.62 -25.37 -17.24
CA PRO A 271 -23.71 -25.08 -18.16
C PRO A 271 -24.84 -24.26 -17.55
N ALA A 272 -25.12 -24.45 -16.25
CA ALA A 272 -26.12 -23.71 -15.50
C ALA A 272 -25.80 -22.20 -15.37
N LEU A 273 -24.53 -21.80 -15.50
CA LEU A 273 -24.09 -20.41 -15.40
C LEU A 273 -23.89 -19.74 -16.75
N LEU A 274 -23.53 -20.52 -17.77
CA LEU A 274 -23.00 -19.98 -19.03
C LEU A 274 -23.99 -19.08 -19.77
N ASP A 275 -25.19 -19.57 -20.08
CA ASP A 275 -26.16 -18.81 -20.87
C ASP A 275 -26.71 -17.59 -20.10
N PRO A 276 -27.10 -17.72 -18.82
CA PRO A 276 -27.49 -16.58 -18.00
C PRO A 276 -26.42 -15.47 -17.91
N LEU A 277 -25.16 -15.86 -17.67
CA LEU A 277 -24.06 -14.89 -17.59
C LEU A 277 -23.78 -14.24 -18.94
N ARG A 278 -23.85 -15.01 -20.05
CA ARG A 278 -23.68 -14.45 -21.39
C ARG A 278 -24.73 -13.38 -21.68
N GLU A 279 -25.99 -13.66 -21.36
CA GLU A 279 -27.09 -12.71 -21.55
C GLU A 279 -26.91 -11.46 -20.68
N ALA A 280 -26.61 -11.64 -19.39
CA ALA A 280 -26.38 -10.55 -18.45
C ALA A 280 -25.22 -9.63 -18.88
N LEU A 281 -24.11 -10.23 -19.36
CA LEU A 281 -22.89 -9.51 -19.69
C LEU A 281 -22.92 -8.86 -21.09
N ALA A 282 -23.75 -9.36 -22.02
CA ALA A 282 -23.81 -8.87 -23.41
C ALA A 282 -24.05 -7.35 -23.53
N HIS A 283 -24.68 -6.74 -22.52
CA HIS A 283 -25.03 -5.31 -22.52
C HIS A 283 -24.46 -4.53 -21.33
N ARG A 284 -23.69 -5.17 -20.45
CA ARG A 284 -23.07 -4.53 -19.29
C ARG A 284 -21.61 -4.23 -19.59
N LYS A 285 -21.20 -2.99 -19.32
CA LYS A 285 -19.82 -2.52 -19.49
C LYS A 285 -19.12 -2.20 -18.17
N ALA A 286 -19.89 -2.06 -17.10
CA ALA A 286 -19.41 -1.71 -15.78
C ALA A 286 -20.24 -2.42 -14.71
N GLY A 287 -19.70 -2.48 -13.50
CA GLY A 287 -20.29 -3.13 -12.34
C GLY A 287 -19.38 -4.18 -11.72
N LEU A 288 -19.95 -4.99 -10.82
CA LEU A 288 -19.23 -6.06 -10.10
C LEU A 288 -19.63 -7.44 -10.64
N LEU A 289 -18.65 -8.23 -11.01
CA LEU A 289 -18.83 -9.63 -11.41
C LEU A 289 -18.09 -10.52 -10.41
N LEU A 290 -18.86 -11.23 -9.58
CA LEU A 290 -18.34 -11.92 -8.40
C LEU A 290 -18.44 -13.43 -8.55
N PHE A 291 -17.33 -14.14 -8.31
CA PHE A 291 -17.27 -15.59 -8.40
C PHE A 291 -16.85 -16.25 -7.07
N GLY A 292 -17.53 -17.33 -6.72
CA GLY A 292 -17.33 -18.12 -5.52
C GLY A 292 -17.03 -19.59 -5.80
N SER A 293 -16.15 -20.16 -4.99
CA SER A 293 -15.97 -21.60 -4.91
C SER A 293 -15.94 -22.07 -3.45
N ALA A 294 -16.60 -23.19 -3.18
CA ALA A 294 -16.48 -23.88 -1.89
C ALA A 294 -15.08 -24.48 -1.66
N VAL A 295 -14.23 -24.54 -2.68
CA VAL A 295 -12.83 -24.99 -2.54
C VAL A 295 -12.01 -23.88 -1.91
N ILE A 296 -11.40 -24.17 -0.77
CA ILE A 296 -10.43 -23.27 -0.14
C ILE A 296 -9.09 -23.45 -0.86
N ALA A 297 -8.72 -22.46 -1.65
CA ALA A 297 -7.44 -22.38 -2.34
C ALA A 297 -6.86 -20.97 -2.24
N GLU A 298 -5.55 -20.84 -2.51
CA GLU A 298 -4.86 -19.54 -2.52
C GLU A 298 -5.56 -18.54 -3.45
N HIS A 299 -5.95 -18.98 -4.65
CA HIS A 299 -6.73 -18.22 -5.64
C HIS A 299 -8.10 -18.85 -5.83
N SER A 300 -8.95 -18.75 -4.80
CA SER A 300 -10.29 -19.35 -4.83
C SER A 300 -11.12 -18.79 -5.99
N ALA A 301 -11.83 -19.66 -6.71
CA ALA A 301 -12.66 -19.33 -7.87
C ALA A 301 -11.95 -18.68 -9.08
N VAL A 302 -10.62 -18.64 -9.12
CA VAL A 302 -9.87 -18.04 -10.23
C VAL A 302 -10.15 -18.69 -11.59
N ASP A 303 -10.49 -19.99 -11.60
CA ASP A 303 -10.90 -20.69 -12.82
C ASP A 303 -12.20 -20.14 -13.42
N LEU A 304 -13.13 -19.70 -12.57
CA LEU A 304 -14.38 -19.07 -13.01
C LEU A 304 -14.12 -17.65 -13.53
N VAL A 305 -13.24 -16.90 -12.86
CA VAL A 305 -12.77 -15.60 -13.35
C VAL A 305 -12.16 -15.76 -14.74
N ALA A 306 -11.24 -16.71 -14.92
CA ALA A 306 -10.61 -17.01 -16.21
C ALA A 306 -11.65 -17.41 -17.28
N ALA A 307 -12.60 -18.28 -16.94
CA ALA A 307 -13.66 -18.71 -17.85
C ALA A 307 -14.65 -17.59 -18.22
N SER A 308 -14.72 -16.50 -17.44
CA SER A 308 -15.56 -15.33 -17.72
C SER A 308 -14.92 -14.30 -18.66
N LEU A 309 -13.59 -14.33 -18.84
CA LEU A 309 -12.89 -13.32 -19.66
C LEU A 309 -13.38 -13.26 -21.11
N PRO A 310 -13.65 -14.38 -21.81
CA PRO A 310 -14.22 -14.33 -23.15
C PRO A 310 -15.63 -13.69 -23.21
N LEU A 311 -16.41 -13.81 -22.14
CA LEU A 311 -17.77 -13.23 -22.07
C LEU A 311 -17.76 -11.72 -21.87
N THR A 312 -16.60 -11.13 -21.55
CA THR A 312 -16.46 -9.71 -21.20
C THR A 312 -15.54 -8.96 -22.16
N GLU A 313 -15.05 -9.59 -23.22
CA GLU A 313 -14.06 -9.00 -24.14
C GLU A 313 -14.53 -7.67 -24.77
N HIS A 314 -15.84 -7.52 -25.00
CA HIS A 314 -16.46 -6.30 -25.53
C HIS A 314 -16.35 -5.07 -24.60
N VAL A 315 -15.99 -5.26 -23.33
CA VAL A 315 -15.86 -4.19 -22.34
C VAL A 315 -14.57 -3.38 -22.53
N GLY A 316 -13.50 -4.02 -22.99
CA GLY A 316 -12.19 -3.38 -23.18
C GLY A 316 -11.01 -4.23 -22.67
N PRO A 317 -9.80 -3.65 -22.57
CA PRO A 317 -8.62 -4.38 -22.12
C PRO A 317 -8.75 -4.76 -20.64
N ALA A 318 -8.21 -5.94 -20.31
CA ALA A 318 -8.20 -6.49 -18.96
C ALA A 318 -6.80 -6.39 -18.33
N ALA A 319 -6.79 -6.12 -17.03
CA ALA A 319 -5.59 -6.19 -16.20
C ALA A 319 -5.92 -6.94 -14.91
N ARG A 320 -4.88 -7.52 -14.29
CA ARG A 320 -4.97 -8.09 -12.96
C ARG A 320 -4.19 -7.22 -11.98
N ILE A 321 -4.75 -7.06 -10.79
CA ILE A 321 -4.24 -6.15 -9.78
C ILE A 321 -3.43 -6.92 -8.73
N MET A 322 -2.25 -6.40 -8.38
CA MET A 322 -1.44 -6.93 -7.29
C MET A 322 -2.11 -6.60 -5.97
N ALA A 323 -2.61 -7.64 -5.30
CA ALA A 323 -3.35 -7.49 -4.06
C ALA A 323 -2.47 -6.97 -2.90
N ARG A 324 -1.26 -7.49 -2.81
CA ARG A 324 -0.24 -7.15 -1.80
C ARG A 324 1.13 -7.71 -2.20
N HIS A 325 2.20 -7.16 -1.66
CA HIS A 325 3.52 -7.79 -1.68
C HIS A 325 3.54 -9.06 -0.83
N ARG A 326 4.16 -10.11 -1.36
CA ARG A 326 4.24 -11.43 -0.72
C ARG A 326 5.68 -11.81 -0.44
N SER A 327 5.90 -12.49 0.69
CA SER A 327 7.16 -13.18 0.97
C SER A 327 7.48 -14.29 -0.04
N THR A 328 6.49 -14.76 -0.81
CA THR A 328 6.64 -15.78 -1.84
C THR A 328 5.98 -15.32 -3.14
N PRO A 329 6.67 -14.51 -3.97
CA PRO A 329 6.10 -13.92 -5.19
C PRO A 329 5.66 -14.95 -6.24
N SER A 330 6.21 -16.17 -6.23
CA SER A 330 5.82 -17.23 -7.17
C SER A 330 4.33 -17.56 -7.11
N LYS A 331 3.71 -17.39 -5.93
CA LYS A 331 2.28 -17.64 -5.73
C LYS A 331 1.38 -16.74 -6.58
N ASP A 332 1.82 -15.54 -6.95
CA ASP A 332 1.03 -14.65 -7.82
C ASP A 332 0.93 -15.18 -9.27
N TRP A 333 1.76 -16.18 -9.61
CA TRP A 333 1.79 -16.82 -10.93
C TRP A 333 1.12 -18.21 -10.94
N ASP A 334 0.68 -18.71 -9.78
CA ASP A 334 -0.08 -19.95 -9.61
C ASP A 334 -1.56 -19.78 -9.99
N VAL A 335 -1.80 -19.23 -11.17
CA VAL A 335 -3.13 -18.92 -11.74
C VAL A 335 -3.26 -19.53 -13.14
N PRO A 336 -4.48 -19.67 -13.68
CA PRO A 336 -4.71 -20.09 -15.05
C PRO A 336 -3.96 -19.21 -16.06
N GLU A 337 -3.53 -19.81 -17.17
CA GLU A 337 -2.73 -19.12 -18.19
C GLU A 337 -3.41 -17.85 -18.74
N ALA A 338 -4.74 -17.88 -18.91
CA ALA A 338 -5.53 -16.72 -19.34
C ALA A 338 -5.44 -15.53 -18.37
N ILE A 339 -5.25 -15.79 -17.07
CA ILE A 339 -5.02 -14.76 -16.05
C ILE A 339 -3.55 -14.35 -16.02
N ARG A 340 -2.64 -15.33 -16.13
CA ARG A 340 -1.19 -15.12 -16.09
C ARG A 340 -0.69 -14.16 -17.15
N GLN A 341 -1.29 -14.19 -18.34
CA GLN A 341 -0.92 -13.36 -19.49
C GLN A 341 -1.40 -11.90 -19.38
N LEU A 342 -2.27 -11.58 -18.42
CA LEU A 342 -2.76 -10.23 -18.24
C LEU A 342 -1.68 -9.33 -17.61
N PRO A 343 -1.62 -8.04 -17.98
CA PRO A 343 -0.81 -7.05 -17.30
C PRO A 343 -1.03 -7.11 -15.78
N PHE A 344 0.05 -7.12 -15.01
CA PHE A 344 0.02 -7.17 -13.55
C PHE A 344 0.35 -5.79 -13.00
N LEU A 345 -0.70 -5.08 -12.60
CA LEU A 345 -0.64 -3.65 -12.25
C LEU A 345 -0.76 -3.45 -10.74
N PRO A 346 -0.22 -2.35 -10.19
CA PRO A 346 -0.16 -2.16 -8.74
C PRO A 346 -1.52 -1.93 -8.10
N SER A 347 -2.45 -1.25 -8.78
CA SER A 347 -3.76 -0.88 -8.21
C SER A 347 -4.85 -0.73 -9.27
N ILE A 348 -6.11 -0.73 -8.82
CA ILE A 348 -7.29 -0.41 -9.63
C ILE A 348 -7.16 0.99 -10.23
N GLU A 349 -6.70 1.95 -9.44
CA GLU A 349 -6.52 3.35 -9.81
C GLU A 349 -5.53 3.48 -10.98
N SER A 350 -4.37 2.84 -10.87
CA SER A 350 -3.34 2.78 -11.93
C SER A 350 -3.90 2.13 -13.19
N ALA A 351 -4.54 0.97 -13.06
CA ALA A 351 -5.10 0.25 -14.19
C ALA A 351 -6.20 1.07 -14.91
N TYR A 352 -7.08 1.72 -14.15
CA TYR A 352 -8.12 2.56 -14.70
C TYR A 352 -7.55 3.77 -15.46
N ALA A 353 -6.53 4.43 -14.89
CA ALA A 353 -5.84 5.56 -15.50
C ALA A 353 -5.11 5.18 -16.81
N GLN A 354 -4.58 3.96 -16.89
CA GLN A 354 -3.98 3.39 -18.10
C GLN A 354 -5.02 3.02 -19.19
N GLY A 355 -6.32 3.06 -18.86
CA GLY A 355 -7.41 2.76 -19.80
C GLY A 355 -7.91 1.32 -19.75
N PHE A 356 -7.51 0.53 -18.75
CA PHE A 356 -8.12 -0.78 -18.51
C PHE A 356 -9.56 -0.62 -18.03
N ARG A 357 -10.45 -1.53 -18.47
CA ARG A 357 -11.88 -1.50 -18.15
C ARG A 357 -12.41 -2.83 -17.61
N ARG A 358 -11.57 -3.85 -17.56
CA ARG A 358 -11.82 -5.11 -16.85
C ARG A 358 -10.73 -5.32 -15.83
N LEU A 359 -11.06 -5.17 -14.56
CA LEU A 359 -10.07 -5.14 -13.48
C LEU A 359 -10.27 -6.36 -12.59
N ILE A 360 -9.31 -7.27 -12.60
CA ILE A 360 -9.33 -8.47 -11.77
C ILE A 360 -8.68 -8.14 -10.44
N TYR A 361 -9.47 -8.10 -9.38
CA TYR A 361 -9.03 -7.69 -8.04
C TYR A 361 -9.24 -8.79 -7.01
N HIS A 362 -8.58 -8.64 -5.86
CA HIS A 362 -8.73 -9.54 -4.73
C HIS A 362 -9.55 -8.87 -3.61
N PRO A 363 -10.70 -9.43 -3.20
CA PRO A 363 -11.65 -8.72 -2.35
C PRO A 363 -11.17 -8.45 -0.92
N SER A 364 -10.20 -9.21 -0.40
CA SER A 364 -9.64 -8.94 0.93
C SER A 364 -8.76 -7.69 1.04
N TYR A 365 -8.39 -7.07 -0.08
CA TYR A 365 -7.43 -5.95 -0.11
C TYR A 365 -7.96 -4.74 -0.90
N THR A 366 -9.23 -4.74 -1.29
CA THR A 366 -9.84 -3.66 -2.05
C THR A 366 -11.02 -3.11 -1.29
N GLU A 367 -10.97 -1.84 -0.96
CA GLU A 367 -12.00 -1.17 -0.18
C GLU A 367 -13.31 -1.01 -0.97
N PRO A 368 -14.48 -1.18 -0.31
CA PRO A 368 -15.81 -0.93 -0.92
C PRO A 368 -15.94 0.41 -1.65
N GLU A 369 -15.27 1.44 -1.17
CA GLU A 369 -15.25 2.80 -1.70
C GLU A 369 -14.72 2.80 -3.13
N LEU A 370 -13.56 2.18 -3.34
CA LEU A 370 -12.96 2.01 -4.66
C LEU A 370 -13.85 1.14 -5.56
N LEU A 371 -14.47 0.10 -5.00
CA LEU A 371 -15.41 -0.73 -5.75
C LEU A 371 -16.61 0.09 -6.25
N LEU A 372 -17.20 0.94 -5.40
CA LEU A 372 -18.32 1.80 -5.76
C LEU A 372 -17.92 2.83 -6.81
N GLU A 373 -16.76 3.46 -6.66
CA GLU A 373 -16.24 4.47 -7.59
C GLU A 373 -15.94 3.88 -8.97
N TYR A 374 -15.09 2.86 -9.04
CA TYR A 374 -14.62 2.35 -10.33
C TYR A 374 -15.64 1.45 -11.02
N SER A 375 -16.59 0.85 -10.29
CA SER A 375 -17.66 0.06 -10.91
C SER A 375 -18.69 0.89 -11.68
N GLU A 376 -18.60 2.23 -11.67
CA GLU A 376 -19.44 3.09 -12.51
C GLU A 376 -19.06 3.00 -14.00
N ASP A 377 -17.76 2.86 -14.29
CA ASP A 377 -17.21 2.89 -15.66
C ASP A 377 -16.37 1.65 -16.01
N ALA A 378 -15.97 0.84 -15.04
CA ALA A 378 -15.22 -0.39 -15.25
C ALA A 378 -15.97 -1.62 -14.73
N LEU A 379 -15.68 -2.78 -15.33
CA LEU A 379 -16.13 -4.07 -14.84
C LEU A 379 -15.07 -4.64 -13.88
N LEU A 380 -15.42 -4.70 -12.59
CA LEU A 380 -14.56 -5.25 -11.56
C LEU A 380 -14.90 -6.73 -11.36
N ILE A 381 -13.91 -7.60 -11.53
CA ILE A 381 -14.09 -9.06 -11.52
C ILE A 381 -13.31 -9.64 -10.36
N SER A 382 -13.94 -10.44 -9.50
CA SER A 382 -13.25 -11.10 -8.39
C SER A 382 -13.61 -12.57 -8.26
N GLY A 383 -12.64 -13.33 -7.75
CA GLY A 383 -12.81 -14.70 -7.31
C GLY A 383 -12.55 -14.79 -5.81
N THR A 384 -13.40 -15.51 -5.08
CA THR A 384 -13.25 -15.69 -3.64
C THR A 384 -13.77 -17.05 -3.17
N HIS A 385 -13.55 -17.33 -1.89
CA HIS A 385 -14.16 -18.47 -1.22
C HIS A 385 -15.61 -18.14 -0.85
N GLY A 386 -16.53 -19.01 -1.24
CA GLY A 386 -17.96 -18.90 -0.97
C GLY A 386 -18.72 -20.04 -1.63
N ALA A 387 -19.63 -20.67 -0.88
CA ALA A 387 -20.39 -21.83 -1.33
C ALA A 387 -21.78 -21.47 -1.87
N ASP A 388 -22.24 -20.25 -1.61
CA ASP A 388 -23.54 -19.69 -1.99
C ASP A 388 -23.40 -18.20 -2.34
N VAL A 389 -24.41 -17.60 -2.96
CA VAL A 389 -24.36 -16.19 -3.40
C VAL A 389 -24.07 -15.23 -2.23
N MET A 390 -24.70 -15.45 -1.08
CA MET A 390 -24.56 -14.55 0.08
C MET A 390 -23.14 -14.54 0.63
N SER A 391 -22.54 -15.72 0.80
CA SER A 391 -21.14 -15.85 1.28
C SER A 391 -20.14 -15.21 0.34
N VAL A 392 -20.38 -15.27 -0.98
CA VAL A 392 -19.55 -14.58 -1.99
C VAL A 392 -19.69 -13.07 -1.88
N PHE A 393 -20.93 -12.58 -1.76
CA PHE A 393 -21.20 -11.15 -1.58
C PHE A 393 -20.49 -10.61 -0.33
N MET A 394 -20.65 -11.27 0.82
CA MET A 394 -20.01 -10.86 2.07
C MET A 394 -18.49 -10.94 2.02
N SER A 395 -17.93 -11.93 1.31
CA SER A 395 -16.49 -11.99 1.09
C SER A 395 -15.93 -10.79 0.31
N THR A 396 -16.76 -10.10 -0.48
CA THR A 396 -16.39 -8.88 -1.21
C THR A 396 -16.23 -7.67 -0.28
N MET A 397 -16.89 -7.70 0.88
CA MET A 397 -16.83 -6.66 1.93
C MET A 397 -15.69 -6.87 2.93
N ARG A 398 -14.79 -7.83 2.70
CA ARG A 398 -13.83 -8.26 3.72
C ARG A 398 -12.77 -7.20 4.06
N ALA A 399 -12.40 -6.34 3.10
CA ALA A 399 -11.39 -5.30 3.29
C ALA A 399 -11.86 -4.12 4.15
N GLY A 400 -13.16 -4.02 4.45
CA GLY A 400 -13.74 -2.88 5.17
C GLY A 400 -15.17 -2.61 4.73
N GLY A 401 -15.76 -1.53 5.25
CA GLY A 401 -17.15 -1.13 4.95
C GLY A 401 -18.12 -1.51 6.06
N GLY A 402 -18.85 -0.51 6.56
CA GLY A 402 -20.00 -0.74 7.42
C GLY A 402 -21.20 -1.29 6.64
N THR A 403 -22.22 -1.72 7.37
CA THR A 403 -23.53 -2.16 6.83
C THR A 403 -24.13 -1.17 5.83
N ASP A 404 -23.80 0.12 5.96
CA ASP A 404 -24.33 1.22 5.17
C ASP A 404 -23.93 1.15 3.67
N LYS A 405 -22.92 0.34 3.32
CA LYS A 405 -22.45 0.18 1.93
C LYS A 405 -22.95 -1.08 1.24
N GLU A 406 -23.56 -2.01 1.97
CA GLU A 406 -24.04 -3.28 1.42
C GLU A 406 -25.05 -3.06 0.29
N ALA A 407 -26.09 -2.25 0.53
CA ALA A 407 -27.10 -1.94 -0.47
C ALA A 407 -26.51 -1.24 -1.70
N SER A 408 -25.59 -0.29 -1.48
CA SER A 408 -24.94 0.46 -2.55
C SER A 408 -24.09 -0.46 -3.44
N LEU A 409 -23.34 -1.39 -2.84
CA LEU A 409 -22.53 -2.34 -3.59
C LEU A 409 -23.37 -3.39 -4.29
N LEU A 410 -24.44 -3.88 -3.65
CA LEU A 410 -25.35 -4.81 -4.29
C LEU A 410 -25.98 -4.18 -5.54
N ALA A 411 -26.25 -2.87 -5.53
CA ALA A 411 -26.72 -2.12 -6.70
C ALA A 411 -25.69 -2.02 -7.84
N ARG A 412 -24.40 -2.25 -7.57
CA ARG A 412 -23.35 -2.32 -8.59
C ARG A 412 -23.13 -3.73 -9.12
N VAL A 413 -23.68 -4.76 -8.47
CA VAL A 413 -23.51 -6.15 -8.91
C VAL A 413 -24.19 -6.38 -10.25
N VAL A 414 -23.45 -6.98 -11.18
CA VAL A 414 -23.99 -7.52 -12.43
C VAL A 414 -24.44 -8.96 -12.22
N ALA A 415 -23.58 -9.77 -11.60
CA ALA A 415 -23.88 -11.14 -11.25
C ALA A 415 -22.99 -11.65 -10.12
N ILE A 416 -23.52 -12.62 -9.36
CA ILE A 416 -22.80 -13.39 -8.36
C ILE A 416 -23.02 -14.86 -8.66
N ALA A 417 -21.94 -15.58 -8.92
CA ALA A 417 -21.97 -17.01 -9.17
C ALA A 417 -21.15 -17.75 -8.11
N ALA A 418 -21.79 -18.62 -7.34
CA ALA A 418 -21.11 -19.52 -6.42
C ALA A 418 -21.16 -20.95 -6.95
N THR A 419 -20.07 -21.71 -6.80
CA THR A 419 -20.01 -23.10 -7.26
C THR A 419 -19.52 -24.02 -6.16
N VAL A 420 -20.10 -25.21 -6.13
CA VAL A 420 -19.67 -26.27 -5.23
C VAL A 420 -19.35 -27.53 -6.04
N PRO A 421 -18.05 -27.88 -6.18
CA PRO A 421 -17.64 -29.11 -6.80
C PRO A 421 -17.87 -30.29 -5.85
N ILE A 422 -18.53 -31.34 -6.35
CA ILE A 422 -18.83 -32.57 -5.62
C ILE A 422 -18.02 -33.70 -6.28
N PRO A 423 -17.01 -34.26 -5.60
CA PRO A 423 -16.23 -35.37 -6.13
C PRO A 423 -17.06 -36.66 -6.24
N VAL A 424 -17.05 -37.29 -7.41
CA VAL A 424 -17.76 -38.55 -7.70
C VAL A 424 -16.83 -39.51 -8.46
N LYS A 425 -16.22 -40.45 -7.74
CA LYS A 425 -15.24 -41.41 -8.31
C LYS A 425 -14.18 -40.67 -9.14
N ASP A 426 -14.19 -40.86 -10.47
CA ASP A 426 -13.19 -40.33 -11.39
C ASP A 426 -13.60 -39.00 -12.05
N ARG A 427 -14.66 -38.34 -11.56
CA ARG A 427 -15.13 -37.05 -12.07
C ARG A 427 -15.58 -36.10 -10.97
N VAL A 428 -15.68 -34.82 -11.31
CA VAL A 428 -16.30 -33.79 -10.47
C VAL A 428 -17.61 -33.36 -11.12
N VAL A 429 -18.68 -33.33 -10.34
CA VAL A 429 -19.94 -32.70 -10.75
C VAL A 429 -20.09 -31.37 -10.01
N ILE A 430 -20.65 -30.36 -10.66
CA ILE A 430 -20.72 -29.00 -10.10
C ILE A 430 -22.18 -28.66 -9.86
N THR A 431 -22.45 -28.13 -8.67
CA THR A 431 -23.69 -27.39 -8.38
C THR A 431 -23.37 -25.92 -8.31
N ALA A 432 -24.37 -25.07 -8.58
CA ALA A 432 -24.14 -23.66 -8.67
C ALA A 432 -25.34 -22.87 -8.17
N ASP A 433 -25.01 -21.69 -7.68
CA ASP A 433 -25.89 -20.65 -7.20
C ASP A 433 -25.62 -19.42 -8.07
N LEU A 434 -26.67 -18.80 -8.59
CA LEU A 434 -26.53 -17.66 -9.48
C LEU A 434 -27.56 -16.60 -9.15
N TYR A 435 -27.06 -15.41 -8.82
CA TYR A 435 -27.80 -14.17 -8.87
C TYR A 435 -27.35 -13.38 -10.09
N VAL A 436 -28.31 -12.85 -10.85
CA VAL A 436 -28.08 -11.89 -11.93
C VAL A 436 -28.92 -10.68 -11.60
N ALA A 437 -28.31 -9.49 -11.56
CA ALA A 437 -29.05 -8.28 -11.31
C ALA A 437 -29.97 -7.99 -12.50
N ASP A 438 -31.27 -8.00 -12.22
CA ASP A 438 -32.26 -7.43 -13.11
C ASP A 438 -32.19 -5.89 -13.07
N ARG A 439 -33.00 -5.22 -13.89
CA ARG A 439 -33.05 -3.75 -13.92
C ARG A 439 -34.05 -3.19 -12.91
N GLU A 440 -34.65 -4.02 -12.05
CA GLU A 440 -35.61 -3.52 -11.08
C GLU A 440 -34.91 -2.75 -9.96
N PRO A 441 -35.56 -1.69 -9.41
CA PRO A 441 -34.98 -0.95 -8.31
C PRO A 441 -34.80 -1.87 -7.10
N ILE A 442 -33.57 -1.97 -6.61
CA ILE A 442 -33.29 -2.59 -5.32
C ILE A 442 -34.02 -1.73 -4.28
N GLY A 443 -34.99 -2.34 -3.58
CA GLY A 443 -35.76 -1.69 -2.53
C GLY A 443 -34.89 -1.25 -1.34
N ASP A 444 -35.53 -0.82 -0.25
CA ASP A 444 -34.81 -0.47 0.97
C ASP A 444 -34.17 -1.71 1.63
N LEU A 445 -32.87 -1.93 1.36
CA LEU A 445 -32.03 -2.98 1.93
C LEU A 445 -31.14 -2.47 3.07
N SER A 446 -31.71 -1.70 3.99
CA SER A 446 -30.98 -1.09 5.11
C SER A 446 -30.38 -2.07 6.14
N THR A 447 -30.67 -3.38 6.07
CA THR A 447 -30.17 -4.36 7.04
C THR A 447 -29.64 -5.62 6.35
N PHE A 448 -28.69 -6.28 7.02
CA PHE A 448 -28.10 -7.53 6.58
C PHE A 448 -29.15 -8.61 6.26
N GLU A 449 -30.16 -8.76 7.13
CA GLU A 449 -31.20 -9.79 6.93
C GLU A 449 -32.06 -9.50 5.69
N LYS A 450 -32.26 -8.22 5.35
CA LYS A 450 -32.96 -7.83 4.12
C LYS A 450 -32.12 -8.13 2.89
N VAL A 451 -30.81 -7.87 2.95
CA VAL A 451 -29.87 -8.22 1.87
C VAL A 451 -29.83 -9.73 1.64
N GLU A 452 -29.72 -10.51 2.72
CA GLU A 452 -29.74 -11.97 2.67
C GLU A 452 -31.05 -12.50 2.07
N ALA A 453 -32.20 -12.00 2.55
CA ALA A 453 -33.50 -12.39 2.02
C ALA A 453 -33.64 -12.03 0.53
N PHE A 454 -33.26 -10.80 0.16
CA PHE A 454 -33.31 -10.34 -1.23
C PHE A 454 -32.47 -11.22 -2.16
N LEU A 455 -31.22 -11.52 -1.80
CA LEU A 455 -30.36 -12.37 -2.63
C LEU A 455 -30.94 -13.79 -2.76
N ASN A 456 -31.43 -14.38 -1.67
CA ASN A 456 -32.01 -15.72 -1.67
C ASN A 456 -33.31 -15.81 -2.49
N ASP A 457 -34.14 -14.76 -2.47
CA ASP A 457 -35.40 -14.72 -3.20
C ASP A 457 -35.19 -14.52 -4.71
N ASN A 458 -34.13 -13.83 -5.10
CA ASN A 458 -33.82 -13.47 -6.49
C ASN A 458 -32.75 -14.36 -7.16
N LEU A 459 -32.51 -15.57 -6.63
CA LEU A 459 -31.63 -16.54 -7.28
C LEU A 459 -32.24 -17.05 -8.59
N MET A 460 -31.51 -16.87 -9.69
CA MET A 460 -31.84 -17.42 -11.00
C MET A 460 -31.51 -18.92 -11.09
N THR A 461 -30.47 -19.36 -10.39
CA THR A 461 -30.14 -20.77 -10.20
C THR A 461 -29.88 -21.02 -8.73
N ARG A 462 -30.48 -22.08 -8.19
CA ARG A 462 -30.33 -22.50 -6.80
C ARG A 462 -29.53 -23.80 -6.72
N TRP A 463 -28.53 -23.83 -5.85
CA TRP A 463 -27.71 -25.02 -5.65
C TRP A 463 -28.55 -26.19 -5.11
N GLU A 464 -29.60 -25.92 -4.32
CA GLU A 464 -30.53 -26.94 -3.80
C GLU A 464 -31.18 -27.74 -4.92
N ASP A 465 -31.64 -27.08 -5.98
CA ASP A 465 -32.27 -27.73 -7.12
C ASP A 465 -31.27 -28.59 -7.89
N GLY A 466 -30.01 -28.11 -7.98
CA GLY A 466 -28.90 -28.88 -8.53
C GLY A 466 -28.61 -30.15 -7.74
N VAL A 467 -28.52 -30.03 -6.42
CA VAL A 467 -28.30 -31.16 -5.51
C VAL A 467 -29.46 -32.15 -5.56
N ALA A 468 -30.72 -31.67 -5.54
CA ALA A 468 -31.90 -32.51 -5.65
C ALA A 468 -31.86 -33.36 -6.93
N ARG A 469 -31.62 -32.75 -8.09
CA ARG A 469 -31.49 -33.48 -9.37
C ARG A 469 -30.37 -34.52 -9.36
N LEU A 470 -29.23 -34.21 -8.76
CA LEU A 470 -28.11 -35.14 -8.66
C LEU A 470 -28.40 -36.32 -7.72
N LEU A 471 -29.12 -36.08 -6.62
CA LEU A 471 -29.57 -37.12 -5.69
C LEU A 471 -30.66 -37.99 -6.31
N ASP A 472 -31.64 -37.38 -7.00
CA ASP A 472 -32.73 -38.07 -7.68
C ASP A 472 -32.24 -38.99 -8.80
N SER A 473 -31.24 -38.54 -9.56
CA SER A 473 -30.61 -39.33 -10.61
C SER A 473 -29.62 -40.39 -10.10
N GLY A 474 -29.35 -40.42 -8.80
CA GLY A 474 -28.36 -41.33 -8.20
C GLY A 474 -26.91 -41.05 -8.63
N VAL A 475 -26.64 -39.89 -9.23
CA VAL A 475 -25.29 -39.48 -9.65
C VAL A 475 -24.40 -39.19 -8.44
N VAL A 476 -24.98 -38.66 -7.37
CA VAL A 476 -24.31 -38.41 -6.09
C VAL A 476 -25.05 -39.06 -4.93
N LEU A 477 -24.32 -39.38 -3.86
CA LEU A 477 -24.88 -39.83 -2.59
C LEU A 477 -24.96 -38.67 -1.59
N ALA A 478 -25.92 -38.70 -0.67
CA ALA A 478 -26.06 -37.67 0.38
C ALA A 478 -24.78 -37.46 1.20
N ALA A 479 -24.01 -38.54 1.45
CA ALA A 479 -22.71 -38.45 2.13
C ALA A 479 -21.66 -37.66 1.31
N GLN A 480 -21.64 -37.84 -0.02
CA GLN A 480 -20.73 -37.09 -0.91
C GLN A 480 -21.08 -35.60 -0.91
N VAL A 481 -22.39 -35.28 -0.93
CA VAL A 481 -22.87 -33.89 -0.85
C VAL A 481 -22.46 -33.27 0.49
N ARG A 482 -22.67 -33.95 1.63
CA ARG A 482 -22.24 -33.45 2.95
C ARG A 482 -20.74 -33.13 3.01
N ASN A 483 -19.91 -33.97 2.39
CA ASN A 483 -18.47 -33.75 2.37
C ASN A 483 -18.06 -32.55 1.49
N ALA A 484 -18.84 -32.23 0.45
CA ALA A 484 -18.56 -31.13 -0.45
C ALA A 484 -18.93 -29.75 0.13
N PHE A 485 -19.85 -29.69 1.10
CA PHE A 485 -20.21 -28.45 1.82
C PHE A 485 -19.86 -28.57 3.31
N PRO A 486 -18.57 -28.55 3.67
CA PRO A 486 -18.18 -28.66 5.06
C PRO A 486 -18.77 -27.48 5.86
N ARG A 487 -19.46 -27.78 6.97
CA ARG A 487 -20.02 -26.80 7.92
C ARG A 487 -21.15 -25.91 7.38
N SER A 488 -21.83 -26.31 6.30
CA SER A 488 -23.01 -25.61 5.81
C SER A 488 -24.28 -26.02 6.58
N ARG A 489 -24.83 -25.10 7.39
CA ARG A 489 -26.11 -25.30 8.10
C ARG A 489 -27.29 -25.34 7.12
N SER A 490 -27.24 -24.56 6.05
CA SER A 490 -28.26 -24.55 4.99
C SER A 490 -28.31 -25.91 4.28
N LEU A 491 -27.17 -26.54 4.02
CA LEU A 491 -27.12 -27.89 3.47
C LEU A 491 -27.75 -28.93 4.42
N GLU A 492 -27.40 -28.89 5.70
CA GLU A 492 -27.96 -29.83 6.68
C GLU A 492 -29.48 -29.74 6.72
N ALA A 493 -30.03 -28.53 6.79
CA ALA A 493 -31.46 -28.29 6.77
C ALA A 493 -32.12 -28.74 5.44
N PHE A 494 -31.45 -28.54 4.31
CA PHE A 494 -31.92 -29.03 3.01
C PHE A 494 -31.97 -30.56 2.96
N LEU A 495 -30.87 -31.25 3.31
CA LEU A 495 -30.79 -32.71 3.25
C LEU A 495 -31.80 -33.36 4.20
N ASP A 496 -32.02 -32.79 5.38
CA ASP A 496 -33.02 -33.28 6.33
C ASP A 496 -34.44 -33.17 5.77
N ARG A 497 -34.79 -32.05 5.12
CA ARG A 497 -36.08 -31.88 4.45
C ARG A 497 -36.23 -32.85 3.27
N TYR A 498 -35.22 -32.95 2.42
CA TYR A 498 -35.21 -33.82 1.24
C TYR A 498 -35.37 -35.30 1.62
N LEU A 499 -34.59 -35.79 2.60
CA LEU A 499 -34.65 -37.17 3.06
C LEU A 499 -35.98 -37.50 3.76
N LYS A 500 -36.60 -36.54 4.47
CA LYS A 500 -37.93 -36.72 5.05
C LYS A 500 -39.01 -36.87 3.98
N GLN A 501 -38.95 -36.12 2.88
CA GLN A 501 -39.90 -36.22 1.77
C GLN A 501 -39.76 -37.51 0.95
N LYS A 502 -38.56 -38.09 0.89
CA LYS A 502 -38.27 -39.36 0.18
C LYS A 502 -38.59 -40.63 0.97
N LYS A 503 -38.79 -40.55 2.29
CA LYS A 503 -39.26 -41.72 3.07
C LYS A 503 -40.73 -41.99 2.72
N PRO A 504 -41.11 -43.22 2.32
CA PRO A 504 -42.52 -43.56 2.15
C PRO A 504 -43.25 -43.38 3.50
N PRO A 505 -44.53 -42.96 3.51
CA PRO A 505 -45.29 -42.90 4.74
C PRO A 505 -45.24 -44.28 5.38
N THR A 506 -44.76 -44.32 6.61
CA THR A 506 -44.71 -45.55 7.39
C THR A 506 -46.16 -46.00 7.54
N ALA A 507 -46.50 -47.17 6.97
CA ALA A 507 -47.85 -47.73 7.09
C ALA A 507 -48.18 -47.83 8.58
N ALA A 508 -49.25 -47.14 8.98
CA ALA A 508 -49.81 -47.17 10.33
C ALA A 508 -50.49 -48.50 10.61
#